data_AF-A0A4U6TVQ8-F1
#
_entry.id   AF-A0A4U6TVQ8-F1
#
_cell.length_a   1.000
_cell.length_b   1.000
_cell.length_c   1.000
_cell.angle_alpha   90.00
_cell.angle_beta   90.00
_cell.angle_gamma   90.00
#
_symmetry.space_group_name_H-M   'P 1'
#
loop_
_entity.id
_entity.type
_entity.pdbx_description
1 polymer ?
#
loop_
_entity_poly.entity_id
_entity_poly.type
_entity_poly.pdbx_seq_one_letter_code
_entity_poly.pdbx_strand_id
1 'polypeptide(L)'
;MGMVILIYTRARAGASGPGRQYSTYARRAGEGKSSNGRRAAPSDLPNCPTPRAPGLSPFFPFPLRSLGHPIPSLPRTNLVPAPAKSRNRLQVWGEPGRAAEALAGSSACRLTPMAAPSARLLLLSLLGFCVALSHQESSSSSSTDSCGAAKLAVASLVPFDSTAFRCVAAWKQQDFVLRYKNTAPSEWSFVLSAPDKGSYVAVGFSGKGAMVGSSAVVGWASNGKGTVKQYYLDGKSPDDVAPNRGLLKLVKNKSVVVSHSGRLYVAFQLSTDYPQPYLIFAVGPDGNLPPSSTLRLPMHQNMASRAFNYTSGISSNAGGSGDNAAFPPEGKHGLLAMMGWGVLMPIGMITARYFRQLDPCWFYTHMAIQVSGFAIGIAAVVLGFRLNEDGLKNVDVHKALGIAILAMASLQVMAILARPDKTSKVRRFWNWYHHNIGRAAILLAIGNIFLGLSIAQETNAYIVSYGVFVAVWVVAVAAFEMKRCYADDD
;
A
#
# COMPACT_ATOMS: atom_id res chain seq x y z
N MET A 1 -33.30 -10.71 6.98
CA MET A 1 -31.89 -11.09 7.21
C MET A 1 -31.04 -9.87 7.02
N GLY A 2 -30.31 -9.44 8.04
CA GLY A 2 -29.37 -8.33 7.95
C GLY A 2 -28.26 -8.53 8.97
N MET A 3 -27.01 -8.31 8.55
CA MET A 3 -25.85 -8.34 9.43
C MET A 3 -24.98 -7.13 9.09
N VAL A 4 -25.21 -6.04 9.83
CA VAL A 4 -24.40 -4.84 9.78
C VAL A 4 -23.18 -5.08 10.68
N ILE A 5 -21.98 -4.98 10.11
CA ILE A 5 -20.74 -5.03 10.90
C ILE A 5 -20.54 -3.65 11.55
N LEU A 6 -20.86 -3.54 12.84
CA LEU A 6 -20.42 -2.42 13.67
C LEU A 6 -18.96 -2.61 14.08
N ILE A 7 -18.09 -1.69 13.68
CA ILE A 7 -16.77 -1.52 14.30
C ILE A 7 -16.94 -0.48 15.42
N TYR A 8 -16.92 -0.94 16.67
CA TYR A 8 -17.03 -0.07 17.85
C TYR A 8 -15.64 0.42 18.27
N THR A 9 -15.44 1.73 18.31
CA THR A 9 -14.26 2.35 18.92
C THR A 9 -14.39 2.29 20.44
N ARG A 10 -13.36 1.79 21.15
CA ARG A 10 -13.29 1.87 22.62
C ARG A 10 -12.10 2.71 23.05
N ALA A 11 -12.40 3.93 23.52
CA ALA A 11 -11.41 4.83 24.09
C ALA A 11 -10.85 4.28 25.42
N ARG A 12 -9.57 4.54 25.68
CA ARG A 12 -8.93 4.30 26.98
C ARG A 12 -9.18 5.46 27.94
N ALA A 13 -9.63 5.14 29.15
CA ALA A 13 -9.42 5.95 30.36
C ALA A 13 -9.48 5.03 31.58
N GLY A 14 -8.74 5.36 32.65
CA GLY A 14 -8.75 4.61 33.92
C GLY A 14 -7.39 3.98 34.27
N ALA A 15 -6.69 4.60 35.21
CA ALA A 15 -5.43 4.11 35.74
C ALA A 15 -5.64 3.16 36.92
N SER A 16 -4.75 2.18 37.07
CA SER A 16 -4.44 1.54 38.35
C SER A 16 -2.96 1.11 38.35
N GLY A 17 -2.28 1.33 39.48
CA GLY A 17 -0.81 1.29 39.57
C GLY A 17 -0.19 -0.11 39.70
N PRO A 18 1.15 -0.20 39.65
CA PRO A 18 1.87 -1.47 39.68
C PRO A 18 2.06 -2.01 41.10
N GLY A 19 1.75 -3.29 41.30
CA GLY A 19 2.19 -4.02 42.50
C GLY A 19 3.69 -4.32 42.44
N ARG A 20 4.48 -3.64 43.27
CA ARG A 20 5.84 -4.10 43.60
C ARG A 20 5.78 -5.00 44.83
N GLN A 21 6.33 -6.20 44.74
CA GLN A 21 6.75 -6.94 45.93
C GLN A 21 8.03 -6.31 46.51
N TYR A 22 8.16 -6.37 47.82
CA TYR A 22 9.21 -5.72 48.58
C TYR A 22 10.52 -6.50 48.53
N SER A 23 11.63 -5.79 48.43
CA SER A 23 12.88 -6.22 49.03
C SER A 23 13.26 -5.24 50.13
N THR A 24 13.53 -5.75 51.31
CA THR A 24 13.82 -5.02 52.54
C THR A 24 15.24 -4.46 52.55
N TYR A 25 15.43 -3.19 52.91
CA TYR A 25 16.57 -2.78 53.76
C TYR A 25 16.26 -1.49 54.52
N ALA A 26 17.02 -1.23 55.59
CA ALA A 26 16.54 -0.54 56.78
C ALA A 26 16.70 0.99 56.81
N ARG A 27 15.87 1.57 57.69
CA ARG A 27 15.74 2.97 58.13
C ARG A 27 17.03 3.56 58.70
N ARG A 28 17.39 4.80 58.32
CA ARG A 28 18.07 5.76 59.21
C ARG A 28 17.56 7.18 58.95
N ALA A 29 17.42 7.96 60.01
CA ALA A 29 16.88 9.33 59.99
C ALA A 29 17.90 10.34 60.57
N GLY A 30 17.63 11.63 60.35
CA GLY A 30 18.43 12.79 60.78
C GLY A 30 18.27 13.90 59.72
N GLU A 31 17.30 14.82 59.86
CA GLU A 31 17.36 16.06 60.67
C GLU A 31 18.40 17.09 60.17
N GLY A 32 17.95 18.33 59.86
CA GLY A 32 18.87 19.45 59.61
C GLY A 32 18.28 20.68 58.89
N LYS A 33 17.78 21.65 59.67
CA LYS A 33 17.83 23.14 59.54
C LYS A 33 18.02 23.77 58.13
N SER A 34 17.19 24.71 57.63
CA SER A 34 16.70 26.02 58.14
C SER A 34 17.62 27.23 57.83
N SER A 35 16.99 28.40 57.68
CA SER A 35 17.49 29.76 57.30
C SER A 35 17.86 29.97 55.81
N ASN A 36 17.43 31.00 55.04
CA ASN A 36 16.73 32.30 55.17
C ASN A 36 17.66 33.49 54.79
N GLY A 37 17.30 34.26 53.75
CA GLY A 37 18.07 35.40 53.24
C GLY A 37 17.24 36.33 52.35
N ARG A 38 16.87 37.49 52.89
CA ARG A 38 16.27 38.67 52.19
C ARG A 38 17.41 39.52 51.58
N ARG A 39 17.26 40.57 50.74
CA ARG A 39 16.17 41.34 50.11
C ARG A 39 16.85 42.28 49.07
N ALA A 40 16.23 42.62 47.93
CA ALA A 40 16.31 43.96 47.29
C ALA A 40 15.48 44.06 45.99
N ALA A 41 14.68 45.12 45.89
CA ALA A 41 14.00 45.69 44.71
C ALA A 41 13.82 47.21 45.03
N PRO A 42 13.54 48.15 44.10
CA PRO A 42 12.54 48.12 43.01
C PRO A 42 13.22 48.15 41.61
N SER A 43 12.63 48.53 40.46
CA SER A 43 11.30 49.04 40.06
C SER A 43 10.87 48.43 38.69
N ASP A 44 9.90 48.86 37.87
CA ASP A 44 8.90 49.95 37.83
C ASP A 44 7.66 49.46 37.02
N LEU A 45 6.45 49.88 37.44
CA LEU A 45 5.24 50.10 36.60
C LEU A 45 4.46 48.91 35.95
N PRO A 46 3.12 49.06 35.71
CA PRO A 46 2.18 48.14 36.37
C PRO A 46 1.05 47.52 35.50
N ASN A 47 0.33 46.58 36.12
CA ASN A 47 -0.94 46.00 35.65
C ASN A 47 -2.17 46.83 36.09
N CYS A 48 -3.27 46.72 35.32
CA CYS A 48 -4.72 46.84 35.64
C CYS A 48 -5.52 47.64 34.57
N PRO A 49 -6.86 47.57 34.52
CA PRO A 49 -7.77 46.42 34.68
C PRO A 49 -8.83 46.36 33.54
N THR A 50 -9.85 45.49 33.64
CA THR A 50 -11.02 45.46 32.75
C THR A 50 -12.00 46.62 32.98
N PRO A 51 -12.75 47.04 31.93
CA PRO A 51 -14.17 47.37 32.10
C PRO A 51 -15.08 46.88 30.94
N ARG A 52 -16.37 47.27 31.01
CA ARG A 52 -17.54 46.70 30.29
C ARG A 52 -17.76 47.21 28.85
N ALA A 53 -18.63 46.46 28.15
CA ALA A 53 -19.21 46.73 26.82
C ALA A 53 -20.21 47.91 26.75
N PRO A 54 -20.57 48.32 25.53
CA PRO A 54 -21.94 48.26 25.00
C PRO A 54 -22.02 47.25 23.82
N GLY A 55 -23.16 46.70 23.37
CA GLY A 55 -24.57 46.97 23.66
C GLY A 55 -25.36 47.11 22.34
N LEU A 56 -26.52 46.43 22.20
CA LEU A 56 -27.48 46.47 21.06
C LEU A 56 -27.02 45.71 19.78
N SER A 57 -27.81 44.86 19.09
CA SER A 57 -29.23 44.41 19.23
C SER A 57 -29.45 43.02 18.58
N PRO A 58 -30.35 42.16 19.12
CA PRO A 58 -30.91 41.01 18.41
C PRO A 58 -32.44 41.10 18.21
N PHE A 59 -32.95 40.80 17.01
CA PHE A 59 -34.38 40.66 16.69
C PHE A 59 -34.59 39.56 15.63
N PHE A 60 -35.63 38.72 15.64
CA PHE A 60 -36.59 38.28 16.69
C PHE A 60 -37.27 36.98 16.17
N PRO A 61 -37.69 36.01 17.01
CA PRO A 61 -38.48 34.85 16.57
C PRO A 61 -39.99 35.19 16.50
N PHE A 62 -40.73 34.50 15.63
CA PHE A 62 -42.20 34.58 15.55
C PHE A 62 -42.89 33.47 16.38
N PRO A 63 -43.81 33.81 17.30
CA PRO A 63 -44.73 32.87 17.93
C PRO A 63 -46.18 32.99 17.40
N LEU A 64 -46.97 31.95 17.68
CA LEU A 64 -48.41 31.88 17.39
C LEU A 64 -49.23 32.90 18.20
N ARG A 65 -50.36 33.36 17.65
CA ARG A 65 -51.50 33.86 18.44
C ARG A 65 -52.85 33.53 17.79
N SER A 66 -53.79 33.11 18.63
CA SER A 66 -55.20 32.90 18.31
C SER A 66 -56.03 34.13 18.70
N LEU A 67 -57.11 34.41 17.95
CA LEU A 67 -58.36 35.09 18.33
C LEU A 67 -59.33 35.00 17.11
N GLY A 68 -60.65 35.04 17.30
CA GLY A 68 -61.59 34.63 16.23
C GLY A 68 -62.90 35.42 16.06
N HIS A 69 -63.64 35.01 15.01
CA HIS A 69 -65.04 35.37 14.63
C HIS A 69 -65.32 36.83 14.18
N PRO A 70 -66.39 37.09 13.38
CA PRO A 70 -67.56 36.25 13.05
C PRO A 70 -67.83 35.97 11.55
N ILE A 71 -69.02 35.40 11.26
CA ILE A 71 -69.49 34.77 9.99
C ILE A 71 -70.33 35.76 9.14
N PRO A 72 -70.38 35.61 7.80
CA PRO A 72 -71.70 35.53 7.14
C PRO A 72 -71.83 34.49 5.98
N SER A 73 -72.96 33.75 6.03
CA SER A 73 -73.79 33.18 4.93
C SER A 73 -73.24 32.32 3.76
N LEU A 74 -73.84 31.13 3.65
CA LEU A 74 -73.90 30.11 2.57
C LEU A 74 -74.53 30.60 1.23
N PRO A 75 -74.34 29.86 0.10
CA PRO A 75 -75.32 28.82 -0.27
C PRO A 75 -74.76 27.46 -0.76
N ARG A 76 -75.58 26.41 -0.53
CA ARG A 76 -75.49 25.01 -0.99
C ARG A 76 -75.14 24.90 -2.49
N THR A 77 -74.29 23.96 -2.93
CA THR A 77 -74.59 22.53 -3.19
C THR A 77 -73.28 21.83 -3.64
N ASN A 78 -73.09 20.51 -3.68
CA ASN A 78 -73.90 19.34 -3.32
C ASN A 78 -72.98 18.18 -2.87
N LEU A 79 -73.52 16.98 -2.60
CA LEU A 79 -72.76 15.75 -2.29
C LEU A 79 -73.20 14.57 -3.18
N VAL A 80 -72.25 13.77 -3.67
CA VAL A 80 -72.47 12.43 -4.24
C VAL A 80 -71.44 11.48 -3.61
N PRO A 81 -71.82 10.32 -3.04
CA PRO A 81 -70.92 9.46 -2.27
C PRO A 81 -70.16 8.43 -3.12
N ALA A 82 -69.03 7.97 -2.58
CA ALA A 82 -68.21 6.90 -3.17
C ALA A 82 -68.79 5.49 -2.92
N PRO A 83 -68.48 4.49 -3.78
CA PRO A 83 -68.64 3.08 -3.46
C PRO A 83 -67.41 2.50 -2.74
N ALA A 84 -67.62 1.50 -1.89
CA ALA A 84 -66.57 0.84 -1.11
C ALA A 84 -66.55 -0.68 -1.30
N LYS A 85 -65.40 -1.31 -0.93
CA LYS A 85 -65.10 -2.76 -0.91
C LYS A 85 -64.81 -3.34 -2.32
N SER A 86 -63.87 -4.30 -2.49
CA SER A 86 -63.67 -5.45 -1.59
C SER A 86 -62.30 -6.16 -1.67
N ARG A 87 -61.99 -6.82 -0.55
CA ARG A 87 -61.27 -8.11 -0.36
C ARG A 87 -59.86 -8.33 -0.91
N ASN A 88 -58.97 -8.56 0.06
CA ASN A 88 -57.79 -9.44 0.05
C ASN A 88 -57.79 -10.53 -1.05
N ARG A 89 -56.67 -10.64 -1.76
CA ARG A 89 -56.19 -11.91 -2.30
C ARG A 89 -54.69 -12.04 -2.04
N LEU A 90 -54.34 -12.86 -1.05
CA LEU A 90 -53.00 -13.44 -0.94
C LEU A 90 -52.74 -14.24 -2.23
N GLN A 91 -51.70 -13.90 -2.98
CA GLN A 91 -51.28 -14.71 -4.11
C GLN A 91 -50.30 -15.76 -3.63
N VAL A 92 -50.80 -16.99 -3.53
CA VAL A 92 -50.05 -18.19 -3.16
C VAL A 92 -48.92 -18.44 -4.16
N TRP A 93 -47.77 -18.87 -3.66
CA TRP A 93 -46.66 -19.34 -4.50
C TRP A 93 -47.08 -20.61 -5.24
N GLY A 94 -47.13 -20.53 -6.57
CA GLY A 94 -47.31 -21.69 -7.44
C GLY A 94 -45.98 -22.38 -7.75
N GLU A 95 -46.02 -23.71 -7.83
CA GLU A 95 -44.89 -24.63 -8.05
C GLU A 95 -44.04 -24.34 -9.32
N PRO A 96 -42.76 -24.80 -9.35
CA PRO A 96 -41.78 -24.40 -10.35
C PRO A 96 -41.88 -25.22 -11.63
N GLY A 97 -42.61 -24.72 -12.64
CA GLY A 97 -42.87 -25.52 -13.85
C GLY A 97 -43.06 -24.76 -15.17
N ARG A 98 -42.67 -23.48 -15.31
CA ARG A 98 -42.78 -22.77 -16.61
C ARG A 98 -41.91 -21.52 -16.82
N ALA A 99 -40.76 -21.42 -16.13
CA ALA A 99 -39.87 -20.26 -16.19
C ALA A 99 -38.75 -20.33 -17.25
N ALA A 100 -38.67 -21.42 -18.04
CA ALA A 100 -37.55 -21.67 -18.95
C ALA A 100 -37.65 -20.99 -20.33
N GLU A 101 -38.87 -20.70 -20.83
CA GLU A 101 -39.08 -20.18 -22.21
C GLU A 101 -39.43 -18.69 -22.28
N ALA A 102 -39.62 -18.02 -21.14
CA ALA A 102 -39.92 -16.58 -21.10
C ALA A 102 -38.67 -15.67 -21.18
N LEU A 103 -37.46 -16.23 -21.30
CA LEU A 103 -36.20 -15.48 -21.37
C LEU A 103 -35.71 -15.19 -22.80
N ALA A 104 -36.39 -15.70 -23.83
CA ALA A 104 -36.02 -15.46 -25.23
C ALA A 104 -36.50 -14.10 -25.81
N GLY A 105 -37.36 -13.37 -25.09
CA GLY A 105 -38.05 -12.18 -25.60
C GLY A 105 -37.56 -10.82 -25.08
N SER A 106 -36.53 -10.76 -24.24
CA SER A 106 -35.97 -9.48 -23.80
C SER A 106 -34.86 -9.03 -24.75
N SER A 107 -34.84 -7.74 -25.13
CA SER A 107 -33.86 -7.15 -26.04
C SER A 107 -32.45 -7.22 -25.46
N ALA A 108 -31.78 -8.37 -25.65
CA ALA A 108 -30.41 -8.58 -25.24
C ALA A 108 -29.53 -7.48 -25.83
N CYS A 109 -28.63 -6.93 -25.02
CA CYS A 109 -27.65 -5.93 -25.44
C CYS A 109 -26.72 -6.55 -26.51
N ARG A 110 -27.14 -6.52 -27.78
CA ARG A 110 -26.28 -6.86 -28.91
C ARG A 110 -25.24 -5.77 -29.01
N LEU A 111 -24.09 -6.04 -28.40
CA LEU A 111 -22.83 -5.38 -28.68
C LEU A 111 -22.50 -5.68 -30.16
N THR A 112 -23.08 -4.90 -31.07
CA THR A 112 -22.52 -4.76 -32.40
C THR A 112 -21.07 -4.26 -32.23
N PRO A 113 -20.10 -4.80 -33.01
CA PRO A 113 -18.70 -4.44 -32.82
C PRO A 113 -18.55 -2.92 -33.00
N MET A 114 -18.28 -2.24 -31.90
CA MET A 114 -18.36 -0.78 -31.85
C MET A 114 -17.30 -0.16 -32.77
N ALA A 115 -17.73 0.34 -33.92
CA ALA A 115 -16.92 1.12 -34.85
C ALA A 115 -16.56 2.54 -34.32
N ALA A 116 -16.64 2.75 -33.00
CA ALA A 116 -16.31 4.00 -32.35
C ALA A 116 -14.80 4.06 -32.04
N PRO A 117 -14.02 5.01 -32.61
CA PRO A 117 -12.58 5.11 -32.36
C PRO A 117 -12.26 5.33 -30.87
N SER A 118 -13.18 5.94 -30.13
CA SER A 118 -13.15 6.13 -28.68
C SER A 118 -13.16 4.84 -27.86
N ALA A 119 -13.90 3.80 -28.29
CA ALA A 119 -13.90 2.50 -27.62
C ALA A 119 -12.59 1.74 -27.89
N ARG A 120 -12.04 1.89 -29.10
CA ARG A 120 -10.70 1.38 -29.45
C ARG A 120 -9.62 2.05 -28.62
N LEU A 121 -9.69 3.37 -28.38
CA LEU A 121 -8.71 4.07 -27.54
C LEU A 121 -8.69 3.56 -26.09
N LEU A 122 -9.86 3.27 -25.50
CA LEU A 122 -9.95 2.68 -24.16
C LEU A 122 -9.40 1.25 -24.11
N LEU A 123 -9.77 0.41 -25.09
CA LEU A 123 -9.21 -0.94 -25.23
C LEU A 123 -7.70 -0.92 -25.47
N LEU A 124 -7.19 0.04 -26.25
CA LEU A 124 -5.75 0.26 -26.49
C LEU A 124 -5.03 0.82 -25.26
N SER A 125 -5.71 1.60 -24.39
CA SER A 125 -5.12 2.02 -23.10
C SER A 125 -5.06 0.87 -22.09
N LEU A 126 -6.06 -0.02 -22.07
CA LEU A 126 -6.07 -1.24 -21.26
C LEU A 126 -5.02 -2.24 -21.77
N LEU A 127 -4.98 -2.48 -23.09
CA LEU A 127 -3.97 -3.32 -23.73
C LEU A 127 -2.59 -2.72 -23.59
N GLY A 128 -2.41 -1.41 -23.76
CA GLY A 128 -1.14 -0.72 -23.56
C GLY A 128 -0.63 -0.78 -22.12
N PHE A 129 -1.53 -0.72 -21.14
CA PHE A 129 -1.20 -0.93 -19.73
C PHE A 129 -0.84 -2.41 -19.44
N CYS A 130 -1.61 -3.37 -19.95
CA CYS A 130 -1.30 -4.79 -19.84
C CYS A 130 0.00 -5.18 -20.58
N VAL A 131 0.30 -4.55 -21.71
CA VAL A 131 1.55 -4.71 -22.47
C VAL A 131 2.69 -4.04 -21.70
N ALA A 132 2.53 -2.85 -21.14
CA ALA A 132 3.56 -2.24 -20.28
C ALA A 132 3.85 -3.08 -19.01
N LEU A 133 2.86 -3.81 -18.50
CA LEU A 133 3.03 -4.79 -17.41
C LEU A 133 3.67 -6.12 -17.83
N SER A 134 3.70 -6.45 -19.13
CA SER A 134 4.31 -7.68 -19.66
C SER A 134 5.61 -7.46 -20.45
N HIS A 135 5.86 -6.24 -20.94
CA HIS A 135 7.13 -5.79 -21.53
C HIS A 135 8.11 -5.32 -20.45
N GLN A 136 8.56 -6.26 -19.61
CA GLN A 136 9.89 -6.14 -19.01
C GLN A 136 10.90 -6.74 -19.97
N GLU A 137 11.33 -5.96 -20.97
CA GLU A 137 12.65 -6.20 -21.55
C GLU A 137 13.70 -5.66 -20.57
N SER A 138 14.56 -6.57 -20.13
CA SER A 138 15.77 -6.25 -19.42
C SER A 138 16.71 -5.46 -20.33
N SER A 139 16.89 -4.16 -20.06
CA SER A 139 18.00 -3.38 -20.61
C SER A 139 19.32 -3.84 -19.98
N SER A 140 19.83 -4.97 -20.49
CA SER A 140 21.09 -5.57 -20.05
C SER A 140 22.28 -4.72 -20.49
N SER A 141 22.83 -3.94 -19.57
CA SER A 141 24.22 -3.52 -19.64
C SER A 141 25.13 -4.65 -19.13
N SER A 142 26.23 -4.89 -19.83
CA SER A 142 27.00 -6.13 -19.78
C SER A 142 27.84 -6.33 -18.50
N SER A 143 27.69 -7.47 -17.81
CA SER A 143 28.80 -8.16 -17.14
C SER A 143 28.50 -9.67 -16.99
N THR A 144 29.53 -10.50 -16.96
CA THR A 144 29.46 -11.90 -17.44
C THR A 144 29.30 -12.99 -16.37
N ASP A 145 28.89 -12.65 -15.14
CA ASP A 145 28.78 -13.64 -14.06
C ASP A 145 27.35 -14.13 -13.84
N SER A 146 27.10 -15.40 -14.17
CA SER A 146 25.79 -16.04 -13.98
C SER A 146 25.95 -17.50 -13.55
N CYS A 147 24.83 -18.13 -13.16
CA CYS A 147 24.82 -19.57 -12.89
C CYS A 147 24.92 -20.45 -14.16
N GLY A 148 24.98 -19.86 -15.36
CA GLY A 148 25.32 -20.57 -16.60
C GLY A 148 26.83 -20.70 -16.83
N ALA A 149 27.67 -19.96 -16.09
CA ALA A 149 29.12 -20.07 -16.21
C ALA A 149 29.64 -21.33 -15.51
N ALA A 150 30.35 -22.19 -16.25
CA ALA A 150 30.83 -23.49 -15.77
C ALA A 150 31.88 -23.43 -14.63
N LYS A 151 32.51 -22.26 -14.42
CA LYS A 151 33.53 -22.06 -13.37
C LYS A 151 33.43 -20.65 -12.79
N LEU A 152 33.62 -20.54 -11.47
CA LEU A 152 33.72 -19.25 -10.78
C LEU A 152 34.98 -18.49 -11.25
N ALA A 153 34.82 -17.27 -11.78
CA ALA A 153 35.92 -16.47 -12.32
C ALA A 153 37.05 -16.22 -11.29
N VAL A 154 36.69 -16.02 -10.02
CA VAL A 154 37.63 -15.75 -8.91
C VAL A 154 38.06 -17.00 -8.13
N ALA A 155 37.88 -18.21 -8.68
CA ALA A 155 38.11 -19.47 -7.95
C ALA A 155 39.51 -19.61 -7.32
N SER A 156 40.56 -19.06 -7.95
CA SER A 156 41.94 -19.05 -7.45
C SER A 156 42.23 -17.98 -6.39
N LEU A 157 41.31 -17.03 -6.20
CA LEU A 157 41.44 -15.89 -5.28
C LEU A 157 40.62 -16.08 -3.99
N VAL A 158 39.88 -17.18 -3.89
CA VAL A 158 39.04 -17.56 -2.74
C VAL A 158 39.82 -18.53 -1.85
N PRO A 159 39.84 -18.36 -0.51
CA PRO A 159 40.70 -19.13 0.41
C PRO A 159 40.20 -20.56 0.71
N PHE A 160 39.30 -21.11 -0.11
CA PHE A 160 38.70 -22.44 0.04
C PHE A 160 38.28 -23.01 -1.32
N ASP A 161 38.12 -24.34 -1.38
CA ASP A 161 37.61 -25.02 -2.57
C ASP A 161 36.24 -24.45 -2.98
N SER A 162 36.15 -23.96 -4.22
CA SER A 162 34.93 -23.39 -4.82
C SER A 162 34.30 -24.31 -5.88
N THR A 163 34.80 -25.55 -6.03
CA THR A 163 34.25 -26.53 -6.99
C THR A 163 32.90 -27.10 -6.52
N ALA A 164 32.03 -27.42 -7.48
CA ALA A 164 30.69 -27.98 -7.25
C ALA A 164 29.80 -27.15 -6.29
N PHE A 165 29.96 -25.82 -6.27
CA PHE A 165 29.05 -24.93 -5.54
C PHE A 165 27.67 -24.91 -6.20
N ARG A 166 26.60 -25.01 -5.40
CA ARG A 166 25.25 -24.68 -5.85
C ARG A 166 25.19 -23.19 -6.15
N CYS A 167 24.59 -22.81 -7.27
CA CYS A 167 24.49 -21.42 -7.71
C CYS A 167 23.02 -21.01 -7.83
N VAL A 168 22.68 -19.83 -7.29
CA VAL A 168 21.33 -19.26 -7.32
C VAL A 168 21.40 -17.77 -7.67
N ALA A 169 20.56 -17.30 -8.58
CA ALA A 169 20.32 -15.87 -8.82
C ALA A 169 19.50 -15.29 -7.64
N ALA A 170 20.19 -15.03 -6.53
CA ALA A 170 19.61 -14.73 -5.23
C ALA A 170 18.77 -13.44 -5.23
N TRP A 171 19.13 -12.44 -6.03
CA TRP A 171 18.34 -11.21 -6.18
C TRP A 171 18.57 -10.57 -7.56
N LYS A 172 17.73 -10.98 -8.52
CA LYS A 172 17.82 -10.59 -9.94
C LYS A 172 17.82 -9.07 -10.16
N GLN A 173 17.05 -8.30 -9.38
CA GLN A 173 16.88 -6.86 -9.56
C GLN A 173 18.17 -6.04 -9.30
N GLN A 174 19.10 -6.56 -8.49
CA GLN A 174 20.43 -5.96 -8.28
C GLN A 174 21.55 -6.88 -8.79
N ASP A 175 21.19 -7.90 -9.57
CA ASP A 175 22.09 -8.91 -10.14
C ASP A 175 23.00 -9.61 -9.10
N PHE A 176 22.43 -9.97 -7.93
CA PHE A 176 23.15 -10.78 -6.94
C PHE A 176 23.09 -12.25 -7.31
N VAL A 177 24.25 -12.89 -7.37
CA VAL A 177 24.41 -14.34 -7.52
C VAL A 177 25.03 -14.90 -6.24
N LEU A 178 24.35 -15.84 -5.60
CA LEU A 178 24.86 -16.56 -4.43
C LEU A 178 25.33 -17.95 -4.86
N ARG A 179 26.58 -18.27 -4.53
CA ARG A 179 27.14 -19.61 -4.67
C ARG A 179 27.47 -20.16 -3.30
N TYR A 180 27.13 -21.42 -3.04
CA TYR A 180 27.33 -22.01 -1.71
C TYR A 180 27.50 -23.54 -1.74
N LYS A 181 28.14 -24.09 -0.72
CA LYS A 181 28.38 -25.52 -0.51
C LYS A 181 28.54 -25.81 0.98
N ASN A 182 27.96 -26.92 1.46
CA ASN A 182 28.39 -27.51 2.73
C ASN A 182 29.74 -28.20 2.46
N THR A 183 30.83 -27.70 3.04
CA THR A 183 32.20 -28.15 2.73
C THR A 183 32.75 -29.18 3.71
N ALA A 184 32.20 -29.22 4.92
CA ALA A 184 32.48 -30.23 5.94
C ALA A 184 31.28 -30.32 6.90
N PRO A 185 31.22 -31.34 7.79
CA PRO A 185 30.26 -31.36 8.88
C PRO A 185 30.29 -30.02 9.64
N SER A 186 29.14 -29.36 9.71
CA SER A 186 28.97 -28.04 10.33
C SER A 186 29.84 -26.92 9.74
N GLU A 187 30.24 -27.01 8.46
CA GLU A 187 30.93 -25.93 7.74
C GLU A 187 30.25 -25.60 6.41
N TRP A 188 29.92 -24.33 6.22
CA TRP A 188 29.27 -23.82 5.02
C TRP A 188 30.08 -22.71 4.36
N SER A 189 30.41 -22.91 3.10
CA SER A 189 31.13 -21.95 2.26
C SER A 189 30.18 -21.16 1.39
N PHE A 190 30.40 -19.84 1.30
CA PHE A 190 29.58 -18.90 0.54
C PHE A 190 30.45 -17.99 -0.32
N VAL A 191 30.00 -17.70 -1.54
CA VAL A 191 30.50 -16.63 -2.41
C VAL A 191 29.29 -15.86 -2.92
N LEU A 192 29.11 -14.64 -2.44
CA LEU A 192 28.13 -13.69 -2.97
C LEU A 192 28.82 -12.84 -4.03
N SER A 193 28.25 -12.71 -5.23
CA SER A 193 28.69 -11.73 -6.23
C SER A 193 27.59 -10.74 -6.56
N ALA A 194 27.98 -9.49 -6.81
CA ALA A 194 27.10 -8.39 -7.23
C ALA A 194 27.92 -7.37 -8.06
N PRO A 195 27.29 -6.46 -8.82
CA PRO A 195 27.99 -5.36 -9.49
C PRO A 195 28.80 -4.50 -8.50
N ASP A 196 30.04 -4.18 -8.85
CA ASP A 196 30.88 -3.30 -8.03
C ASP A 196 30.58 -1.84 -8.38
N LYS A 197 29.83 -1.18 -7.50
CA LYS A 197 29.45 0.23 -7.63
C LYS A 197 30.29 1.18 -6.76
N GLY A 198 31.44 0.73 -6.28
CA GLY A 198 32.22 1.49 -5.29
C GLY A 198 31.45 1.69 -3.97
N SER A 199 30.63 0.71 -3.59
CA SER A 199 29.83 0.70 -2.37
C SER A 199 29.97 -0.65 -1.65
N TYR A 200 29.31 -0.83 -0.50
CA TYR A 200 29.27 -2.12 0.17
C TYR A 200 28.16 -3.02 -0.37
N VAL A 201 28.37 -4.34 -0.33
CA VAL A 201 27.33 -5.35 -0.53
C VAL A 201 27.24 -6.25 0.71
N ALA A 202 26.04 -6.67 1.06
CA ALA A 202 25.77 -7.38 2.30
C ALA A 202 24.91 -8.63 2.08
N VAL A 203 25.20 -9.67 2.85
CA VAL A 203 24.28 -10.79 3.11
C VAL A 203 24.13 -11.00 4.62
N GLY A 204 22.90 -10.92 5.10
CA GLY A 204 22.52 -11.21 6.47
C GLY A 204 21.77 -12.53 6.61
N PHE A 205 21.90 -13.11 7.79
CA PHE A 205 21.36 -14.41 8.17
C PHE A 205 20.37 -14.18 9.30
N SER A 206 19.08 -14.39 9.03
CA SER A 206 17.98 -14.05 9.94
C SER A 206 17.10 -15.27 10.20
N GLY A 207 16.69 -15.47 11.46
CA GLY A 207 15.71 -16.50 11.84
C GLY A 207 14.26 -16.12 11.49
N LYS A 208 13.99 -14.86 11.14
CA LYS A 208 12.64 -14.31 10.92
C LYS A 208 12.47 -13.55 9.60
N GLY A 209 13.51 -13.47 8.77
CA GLY A 209 13.53 -12.62 7.57
C GLY A 209 13.62 -11.11 7.84
N ALA A 210 13.65 -10.68 9.10
CA ALA A 210 13.84 -9.29 9.50
C ALA A 210 15.33 -8.93 9.65
N MET A 211 15.65 -7.65 9.45
CA MET A 211 16.98 -7.08 9.70
C MET A 211 17.34 -7.07 11.19
N VAL A 212 16.44 -6.57 12.04
CA VAL A 212 16.68 -6.40 13.48
C VAL A 212 16.80 -7.77 14.17
N GLY A 213 17.84 -7.94 15.00
CA GLY A 213 18.20 -9.19 15.67
C GLY A 213 18.91 -10.20 14.76
N SER A 214 19.32 -9.82 13.55
CA SER A 214 20.08 -10.69 12.64
C SER A 214 21.58 -10.36 12.64
N SER A 215 22.37 -11.14 11.90
CA SER A 215 23.81 -10.90 11.74
C SER A 215 24.19 -10.98 10.26
N ALA A 216 25.07 -10.09 9.82
CA ALA A 216 25.45 -9.96 8.42
C ALA A 216 26.95 -10.03 8.17
N VAL A 217 27.30 -10.52 6.98
CA VAL A 217 28.63 -10.38 6.38
C VAL A 217 28.52 -9.31 5.32
N VAL A 218 29.39 -8.32 5.41
CA VAL A 218 29.40 -7.13 4.56
C VAL A 218 30.77 -6.99 3.95
N GLY A 219 30.82 -6.77 2.63
CA GLY A 219 32.06 -6.64 1.88
C GLY A 219 32.06 -5.39 1.01
N TRP A 220 33.23 -4.77 0.87
CA TRP A 220 33.48 -3.64 -0.04
C TRP A 220 34.94 -3.68 -0.51
N ALA A 221 35.23 -3.07 -1.66
CA ALA A 221 36.59 -2.86 -2.12
C ALA A 221 36.94 -1.37 -2.13
N SER A 222 38.18 -1.04 -1.79
CA SER A 222 38.74 0.31 -1.90
C SER A 222 40.15 0.21 -2.44
N ASN A 223 40.44 0.88 -3.56
CA ASN A 223 41.77 0.90 -4.20
C ASN A 223 42.37 -0.51 -4.40
N GLY A 224 41.56 -1.45 -4.89
CA GLY A 224 41.95 -2.86 -5.10
C GLY A 224 42.02 -3.71 -3.82
N LYS A 225 41.91 -3.12 -2.62
CA LYS A 225 41.90 -3.84 -1.34
C LYS A 225 40.48 -4.16 -0.91
N GLY A 226 40.12 -5.44 -0.92
CA GLY A 226 38.88 -5.93 -0.34
C GLY A 226 38.87 -5.88 1.18
N THR A 227 37.74 -5.46 1.76
CA THR A 227 37.46 -5.50 3.20
C THR A 227 36.17 -6.28 3.42
N VAL A 228 36.22 -7.29 4.31
CA VAL A 228 35.06 -8.06 4.74
C VAL A 228 34.90 -7.97 6.25
N LYS A 229 33.68 -7.74 6.72
CA LYS A 229 33.36 -7.52 8.13
C LYS A 229 32.01 -8.14 8.49
N GLN A 230 31.93 -8.66 9.70
CA GLN A 230 30.68 -9.09 10.31
C GLN A 230 30.01 -7.92 11.03
N TYR A 231 28.68 -7.88 11.01
CA TYR A 231 27.86 -6.90 11.72
C TYR A 231 26.74 -7.58 12.50
N TYR A 232 26.45 -7.05 13.68
CA TYR A 232 25.20 -7.32 14.39
C TYR A 232 24.21 -6.20 14.08
N LEU A 233 22.97 -6.55 13.74
CA LEU A 233 21.95 -5.61 13.31
C LEU A 233 20.92 -5.45 14.43
N ASP A 234 21.23 -4.62 15.43
CA ASP A 234 20.39 -4.43 16.63
C ASP A 234 19.23 -3.46 16.40
N GLY A 235 19.30 -2.68 15.32
CA GLY A 235 18.32 -1.67 14.94
C GLY A 235 18.47 -1.24 13.48
N LYS A 236 17.81 -0.15 13.11
CA LYS A 236 17.84 0.42 11.75
C LYS A 236 18.74 1.66 11.63
N SER A 237 19.25 2.19 12.75
CA SER A 237 20.15 3.34 12.76
C SER A 237 21.60 2.88 12.53
N PRO A 238 22.49 3.70 11.94
CA PRO A 238 23.91 3.34 11.77
C PRO A 238 24.63 3.00 13.08
N ASP A 239 24.17 3.56 14.20
CA ASP A 239 24.67 3.33 15.55
C ASP A 239 24.28 1.94 16.09
N ASP A 240 23.16 1.39 15.65
CA ASP A 240 22.63 0.07 16.04
C ASP A 240 23.21 -1.07 15.16
N VAL A 241 24.04 -0.73 14.16
CA VAL A 241 24.66 -1.65 13.20
C VAL A 241 26.13 -1.83 13.58
N ALA A 242 26.37 -2.70 14.57
CA ALA A 242 27.66 -2.81 15.24
C ALA A 242 28.69 -3.62 14.44
N PRO A 243 29.81 -3.01 13.97
CA PRO A 243 30.87 -3.73 13.25
C PRO A 243 31.65 -4.69 14.16
N ASN A 244 32.13 -5.79 13.58
CA ASN A 244 32.88 -6.87 14.25
C ASN A 244 32.08 -7.59 15.36
N ARG A 245 30.74 -7.55 15.33
CA ARG A 245 29.85 -8.27 16.26
C ARG A 245 28.88 -9.18 15.50
N GLY A 246 28.21 -10.08 16.22
CA GLY A 246 27.08 -10.87 15.72
C GLY A 246 27.18 -12.36 16.08
N LEU A 247 26.18 -13.11 15.64
CA LEU A 247 25.96 -14.53 15.98
C LEU A 247 26.62 -15.50 15.00
N LEU A 248 27.18 -15.00 13.90
CA LEU A 248 27.87 -15.81 12.90
C LEU A 248 29.25 -16.21 13.42
N LYS A 249 29.60 -17.49 13.25
CA LYS A 249 30.94 -18.03 13.54
C LYS A 249 31.74 -18.10 12.24
N LEU A 250 32.31 -16.98 11.83
CA LEU A 250 33.20 -16.93 10.66
C LEU A 250 34.47 -17.76 10.91
N VAL A 251 34.85 -18.61 9.95
CA VAL A 251 36.09 -19.40 10.03
C VAL A 251 37.30 -18.47 9.80
N LYS A 252 38.29 -18.55 10.70
CA LYS A 252 39.47 -17.68 10.70
C LYS A 252 40.26 -17.81 9.39
N ASN A 253 40.67 -16.68 8.82
CA ASN A 253 41.41 -16.59 7.54
C ASN A 253 40.66 -17.15 6.31
N LYS A 254 39.36 -17.42 6.41
CA LYS A 254 38.53 -17.98 5.34
C LYS A 254 37.47 -16.99 4.85
N SER A 255 37.77 -15.69 4.93
CA SER A 255 36.93 -14.63 4.36
C SER A 255 37.78 -13.64 3.56
N VAL A 256 37.30 -13.25 2.38
CA VAL A 256 37.97 -12.34 1.45
C VAL A 256 36.94 -11.56 0.63
N VAL A 257 37.33 -10.39 0.15
CA VAL A 257 36.60 -9.65 -0.88
C VAL A 257 37.52 -9.46 -2.08
N VAL A 258 37.00 -9.78 -3.26
CA VAL A 258 37.71 -9.65 -4.55
C VAL A 258 36.86 -8.77 -5.45
N SER A 259 37.41 -7.65 -5.93
CA SER A 259 36.82 -6.93 -7.07
C SER A 259 37.46 -7.45 -8.35
N HIS A 260 36.63 -7.91 -9.30
CA HIS A 260 37.10 -8.46 -10.57
C HIS A 260 36.04 -8.24 -11.67
N SER A 261 36.48 -7.72 -12.82
CA SER A 261 35.64 -7.50 -14.01
C SER A 261 34.32 -6.76 -13.72
N GLY A 262 34.39 -5.68 -12.94
CA GLY A 262 33.23 -4.84 -12.57
C GLY A 262 32.28 -5.46 -11.54
N ARG A 263 32.69 -6.54 -10.87
CA ARG A 263 31.89 -7.22 -9.84
C ARG A 263 32.66 -7.42 -8.55
N LEU A 264 31.93 -7.32 -7.44
CA LEU A 264 32.45 -7.56 -6.10
C LEU A 264 32.05 -8.96 -5.65
N TYR A 265 33.03 -9.77 -5.26
CA TYR A 265 32.86 -11.13 -4.74
C TYR A 265 33.18 -11.15 -3.25
N VAL A 266 32.16 -11.35 -2.41
CA VAL A 266 32.30 -11.53 -0.96
C VAL A 266 32.29 -13.02 -0.67
N ALA A 267 33.45 -13.58 -0.35
CA ALA A 267 33.63 -15.00 -0.08
C ALA A 267 33.91 -15.23 1.42
N PHE A 268 33.22 -16.17 2.04
CA PHE A 268 33.38 -16.50 3.47
C PHE A 268 32.94 -17.92 3.82
N GLN A 269 33.46 -18.46 4.93
CA GLN A 269 33.00 -19.72 5.53
C GLN A 269 32.37 -19.49 6.92
N LEU A 270 31.30 -20.23 7.22
CA LEU A 270 30.60 -20.26 8.50
C LEU A 270 30.70 -21.64 9.16
N SER A 271 31.08 -21.67 10.43
CA SER A 271 30.97 -22.86 11.27
C SER A 271 29.57 -22.92 11.91
N THR A 272 28.69 -23.72 11.33
CA THR A 272 27.30 -23.92 11.77
C THR A 272 26.73 -25.21 11.19
N ASP A 273 25.96 -25.95 11.97
CA ASP A 273 25.30 -27.18 11.50
C ASP A 273 24.35 -26.87 10.33
N TYR A 274 23.56 -25.81 10.47
CA TYR A 274 22.64 -25.32 9.45
C TYR A 274 22.55 -23.78 9.48
N PRO A 275 22.74 -23.06 8.36
CA PRO A 275 22.64 -21.60 8.33
C PRO A 275 21.20 -21.14 8.54
N GLN A 276 21.01 -19.88 8.94
CA GLN A 276 19.67 -19.33 9.18
C GLN A 276 18.78 -19.43 7.94
N PRO A 277 17.47 -19.73 8.11
CA PRO A 277 16.57 -20.04 7.00
C PRO A 277 16.15 -18.84 6.16
N TYR A 278 16.48 -17.61 6.57
CA TYR A 278 16.26 -16.41 5.76
C TYR A 278 17.58 -15.68 5.50
N LEU A 279 17.79 -15.35 4.23
CA LEU A 279 18.86 -14.47 3.78
C LEU A 279 18.29 -13.08 3.47
N ILE A 280 18.91 -12.07 4.05
CA ILE A 280 18.67 -10.65 3.71
C ILE A 280 19.83 -10.13 2.88
N PHE A 281 19.55 -9.32 1.87
CA PHE A 281 20.57 -8.73 0.99
C PHE A 281 20.44 -7.22 1.04
N ALA A 282 21.56 -6.50 0.92
CA ALA A 282 21.56 -5.05 0.81
C ALA A 282 22.76 -4.56 0.00
N VAL A 283 22.59 -3.40 -0.65
CA VAL A 283 23.65 -2.67 -1.36
C VAL A 283 23.71 -1.23 -0.85
N GLY A 284 24.91 -0.77 -0.51
CA GLY A 284 25.19 0.59 -0.07
C GLY A 284 25.07 1.60 -1.21
N PRO A 285 25.05 2.91 -0.91
CA PRO A 285 24.92 3.94 -1.93
C PRO A 285 26.12 3.97 -2.87
N ASP A 286 25.85 4.09 -4.18
CA ASP A 286 26.85 4.14 -5.24
C ASP A 286 27.94 5.19 -4.93
N GLY A 287 29.22 4.78 -5.02
CA GLY A 287 30.38 5.60 -4.66
C GLY A 287 30.58 5.90 -3.15
N ASN A 288 29.71 5.40 -2.26
CA ASN A 288 29.76 5.66 -0.82
C ASN A 288 30.26 4.43 -0.04
N LEU A 289 31.57 4.38 0.19
CA LEU A 289 32.22 3.32 0.96
C LEU A 289 32.12 3.57 2.48
N PRO A 290 31.97 2.53 3.31
CA PRO A 290 32.06 2.64 4.77
C PRO A 290 33.40 3.29 5.20
N PRO A 291 33.39 4.32 6.08
CA PRO A 291 34.62 4.97 6.53
C PRO A 291 35.56 4.00 7.24
N SER A 292 36.85 4.02 6.89
CA SER A 292 37.86 3.07 7.40
C SER A 292 38.09 3.14 8.91
N SER A 293 37.85 4.29 9.53
CA SER A 293 38.03 4.53 10.97
C SER A 293 36.87 4.02 11.83
N THR A 294 35.62 4.18 11.38
CA THR A 294 34.42 3.82 12.16
C THR A 294 33.78 2.53 11.72
N LEU A 295 34.02 2.10 10.48
CA LEU A 295 33.35 0.98 9.81
C LEU A 295 31.81 1.06 9.84
N ARG A 296 31.25 2.26 10.05
CA ARG A 296 29.79 2.48 10.03
C ARG A 296 29.28 2.37 8.61
N LEU A 297 28.19 1.62 8.43
CA LEU A 297 27.55 1.46 7.13
C LEU A 297 26.64 2.67 6.88
N PRO A 298 26.74 3.35 5.72
CA PRO A 298 25.69 4.25 5.27
C PRO A 298 24.39 3.46 5.04
N MET A 299 23.23 4.14 5.03
CA MET A 299 21.96 3.48 4.76
C MET A 299 21.97 2.84 3.36
N HIS A 300 21.52 1.59 3.23
CA HIS A 300 21.44 0.90 1.95
C HIS A 300 20.47 1.60 0.98
N GLN A 301 20.82 1.65 -0.31
CA GLN A 301 19.89 2.14 -1.34
C GLN A 301 18.80 1.12 -1.66
N ASN A 302 19.16 -0.17 -1.69
CA ASN A 302 18.24 -1.26 -1.97
C ASN A 302 18.48 -2.42 -1.00
N MET A 303 17.43 -3.17 -0.70
CA MET A 303 17.45 -4.35 0.16
C MET A 303 16.44 -5.40 -0.31
N ALA A 304 16.64 -6.66 0.11
CA ALA A 304 15.69 -7.76 -0.10
C ALA A 304 15.76 -8.78 1.05
N SER A 305 14.69 -9.57 1.25
CA SER A 305 14.63 -10.67 2.22
C SER A 305 13.99 -11.91 1.60
N ARG A 306 14.63 -13.07 1.77
CA ARG A 306 14.22 -14.35 1.15
C ARG A 306 14.39 -15.51 2.11
N ALA A 307 13.39 -16.37 2.18
CA ALA A 307 13.57 -17.72 2.70
C ALA A 307 14.49 -18.51 1.76
N PHE A 308 15.40 -19.30 2.32
CA PHE A 308 16.42 -20.02 1.56
C PHE A 308 16.53 -21.46 2.03
N ASN A 309 16.21 -22.41 1.16
CA ASN A 309 16.40 -23.83 1.42
C ASN A 309 17.74 -24.28 0.82
N TYR A 310 18.75 -24.45 1.67
CA TYR A 310 20.10 -24.80 1.24
C TYR A 310 20.19 -26.20 0.59
N THR A 311 19.26 -27.11 0.89
CA THR A 311 19.20 -28.46 0.32
C THR A 311 18.69 -28.45 -1.12
N SER A 312 17.58 -27.74 -1.39
CA SER A 312 16.99 -27.65 -2.73
C SER A 312 17.61 -26.55 -3.61
N GLY A 313 18.25 -25.54 -3.00
CA GLY A 313 18.72 -24.35 -3.72
C GLY A 313 17.60 -23.38 -4.10
N ILE A 314 16.39 -23.54 -3.54
CA ILE A 314 15.26 -22.67 -3.82
C ILE A 314 15.29 -21.50 -2.84
N SER A 315 15.38 -20.28 -3.38
CA SER A 315 15.09 -19.04 -2.65
C SER A 315 13.64 -18.61 -2.92
N SER A 316 12.79 -18.61 -1.90
CA SER A 316 11.45 -18.02 -1.95
C SER A 316 11.43 -16.70 -1.17
N ASN A 317 10.47 -15.81 -1.43
CA ASN A 317 10.38 -14.59 -0.61
C ASN A 317 9.97 -14.95 0.82
N ALA A 318 10.42 -14.16 1.80
CA ALA A 318 10.19 -14.41 3.22
C ALA A 318 8.73 -14.14 3.64
N GLY A 319 7.80 -15.02 3.26
CA GLY A 319 6.40 -14.93 3.69
C GLY A 319 5.43 -15.80 2.89
N GLY A 320 4.91 -16.86 3.54
CA GLY A 320 3.79 -17.66 3.04
C GLY A 320 4.19 -19.03 2.46
N SER A 321 3.54 -20.07 2.98
CA SER A 321 3.60 -21.44 2.44
C SER A 321 2.68 -21.58 1.22
N GLY A 322 3.00 -22.48 0.30
CA GLY A 322 2.12 -22.87 -0.82
C GLY A 322 2.40 -22.17 -2.16
N ASP A 323 3.05 -22.93 -3.05
CA ASP A 323 2.81 -23.07 -4.50
C ASP A 323 2.67 -21.83 -5.42
N ASN A 324 3.42 -21.89 -6.52
CA ASN A 324 3.30 -21.09 -7.74
C ASN A 324 3.44 -19.56 -7.62
N ALA A 325 4.65 -19.06 -7.92
CA ALA A 325 4.93 -17.71 -8.42
C ALA A 325 4.25 -16.52 -7.69
N ALA A 326 4.02 -16.66 -6.38
CA ALA A 326 3.19 -15.72 -5.66
C ALA A 326 3.93 -14.40 -5.34
N PHE A 327 3.47 -13.31 -5.94
CA PHE A 327 3.93 -11.93 -5.67
C PHE A 327 4.05 -11.62 -4.16
N PRO A 328 5.00 -10.76 -3.72
CA PRO A 328 5.10 -10.36 -2.32
C PRO A 328 3.79 -9.72 -1.81
N PRO A 329 3.43 -9.85 -0.52
CA PRO A 329 2.17 -9.32 0.03
C PRO A 329 1.91 -7.84 -0.27
N GLU A 330 2.96 -7.03 -0.20
CA GLU A 330 2.97 -5.60 -0.49
C GLU A 330 2.67 -5.36 -1.98
N GLY A 331 3.34 -6.08 -2.87
CA GLY A 331 3.10 -6.04 -4.31
C GLY A 331 1.71 -6.54 -4.71
N LYS A 332 1.15 -7.52 -3.99
CA LYS A 332 -0.25 -7.96 -4.17
C LYS A 332 -1.24 -6.86 -3.78
N HIS A 333 -1.01 -6.19 -2.65
CA HIS A 333 -1.81 -5.04 -2.24
C HIS A 333 -1.74 -3.92 -3.28
N GLY A 334 -0.53 -3.51 -3.68
CA GLY A 334 -0.29 -2.46 -4.67
C GLY A 334 -0.93 -2.76 -6.02
N LEU A 335 -0.72 -3.96 -6.57
CA LEU A 335 -1.29 -4.38 -7.85
C LEU A 335 -2.83 -4.39 -7.82
N LEU A 336 -3.45 -4.98 -6.80
CA LEU A 336 -4.91 -5.00 -6.68
C LEU A 336 -5.47 -3.59 -6.43
N ALA A 337 -4.77 -2.73 -5.70
CA ALA A 337 -5.17 -1.33 -5.51
C ALA A 337 -5.09 -0.55 -6.84
N MET A 338 -4.02 -0.70 -7.61
CA MET A 338 -3.88 -0.10 -8.94
C MET A 338 -4.96 -0.58 -9.91
N MET A 339 -5.23 -1.89 -9.97
CA MET A 339 -6.26 -2.43 -10.87
C MET A 339 -7.68 -2.02 -10.45
N GLY A 340 -8.05 -2.22 -9.18
CA GLY A 340 -9.39 -1.95 -8.66
C GLY A 340 -9.69 -0.45 -8.54
N TRP A 341 -8.91 0.26 -7.71
CA TRP A 341 -9.11 1.68 -7.44
C TRP A 341 -8.52 2.59 -8.53
N GLY A 342 -7.36 2.23 -9.07
CA GLY A 342 -6.59 3.09 -9.97
C GLY A 342 -6.96 3.04 -11.44
N VAL A 343 -7.53 1.93 -11.93
CA VAL A 343 -7.81 1.69 -13.36
C VAL A 343 -9.31 1.46 -13.62
N LEU A 344 -9.95 0.53 -12.90
CA LEU A 344 -11.37 0.21 -13.14
C LEU A 344 -12.31 1.35 -12.75
N MET A 345 -12.08 2.04 -11.62
CA MET A 345 -12.93 3.17 -11.19
C MET A 345 -12.94 4.35 -12.20
N PRO A 346 -11.78 4.83 -12.72
CA PRO A 346 -11.74 5.84 -13.78
C PRO A 346 -12.41 5.39 -15.10
N ILE A 347 -12.27 4.12 -15.50
CA ILE A 347 -12.90 3.59 -16.72
C ILE A 347 -14.42 3.55 -16.55
N GLY A 348 -14.92 3.07 -15.40
CA GLY A 348 -16.35 3.06 -15.09
C GLY A 348 -16.95 4.47 -15.10
N MET A 349 -16.20 5.49 -14.69
CA MET A 349 -16.62 6.90 -14.78
C MET A 349 -16.79 7.35 -16.24
N ILE A 350 -15.80 7.06 -17.09
CA ILE A 350 -15.86 7.35 -18.55
C ILE A 350 -17.10 6.70 -19.18
N THR A 351 -17.37 5.42 -18.89
CA THR A 351 -18.57 4.72 -19.38
C THR A 351 -19.86 5.45 -19.02
N ALA A 352 -20.04 5.85 -17.75
CA ALA A 352 -21.25 6.54 -17.30
C ALA A 352 -21.38 8.00 -17.74
N ARG A 353 -20.30 8.62 -18.25
CA ARG A 353 -20.29 10.02 -18.69
C ARG A 353 -20.48 10.18 -20.20
N TYR A 354 -19.80 9.37 -21.01
CA TYR A 354 -19.69 9.58 -22.47
C TYR A 354 -20.36 8.52 -23.34
N PHE A 355 -20.91 7.46 -22.74
CA PHE A 355 -21.59 6.38 -23.47
C PHE A 355 -23.10 6.28 -23.17
N ARG A 356 -23.70 7.33 -22.56
CA ARG A 356 -25.13 7.36 -22.16
C ARG A 356 -26.13 7.14 -23.29
N GLN A 357 -25.75 7.44 -24.52
CA GLN A 357 -26.50 7.17 -25.75
C GLN A 357 -26.77 5.67 -25.98
N LEU A 358 -26.01 4.78 -25.32
CA LEU A 358 -26.21 3.34 -25.35
C LEU A 358 -27.14 2.89 -24.20
N ASP A 359 -28.31 3.51 -24.01
CA ASP A 359 -29.28 3.08 -22.99
C ASP A 359 -29.95 1.77 -23.44
N PRO A 360 -30.08 0.74 -22.58
CA PRO A 360 -29.66 0.68 -21.17
C PRO A 360 -28.24 0.13 -20.95
N CYS A 361 -27.55 -0.33 -22.00
CA CYS A 361 -26.24 -0.99 -21.92
C CYS A 361 -25.19 -0.21 -21.10
N TRP A 362 -25.10 1.13 -21.25
CA TRP A 362 -24.14 1.96 -20.51
C TRP A 362 -24.27 1.81 -18.99
N PHE A 363 -25.50 1.64 -18.49
CA PHE A 363 -25.80 1.55 -17.06
C PHE A 363 -25.31 0.21 -16.52
N TYR A 364 -25.58 -0.88 -17.24
CA TYR A 364 -25.10 -2.22 -16.87
C TYR A 364 -23.57 -2.32 -16.98
N THR A 365 -22.96 -1.79 -18.04
CA THR A 365 -21.50 -1.79 -18.20
C THR A 365 -20.80 -0.94 -17.12
N HIS A 366 -21.32 0.25 -16.81
CA HIS A 366 -20.84 1.04 -15.68
C HIS A 366 -20.93 0.28 -14.35
N MET A 367 -22.11 -0.28 -14.06
CA MET A 367 -22.35 -1.04 -12.83
C MET A 367 -21.41 -2.24 -12.70
N ALA A 368 -21.23 -3.02 -13.78
CA ALA A 368 -20.34 -4.18 -13.79
C ALA A 368 -18.87 -3.80 -13.54
N ILE A 369 -18.38 -2.74 -14.20
CA ILE A 369 -17.00 -2.24 -14.02
C ILE A 369 -16.80 -1.72 -12.59
N GLN A 370 -17.73 -0.92 -12.08
CA GLN A 370 -17.62 -0.34 -10.72
C GLN A 370 -17.71 -1.41 -9.63
N VAL A 371 -18.63 -2.38 -9.73
CA VAL A 371 -18.75 -3.48 -8.75
C VAL A 371 -17.52 -4.38 -8.78
N SER A 372 -16.99 -4.72 -9.97
CA SER A 372 -15.74 -5.47 -10.10
C SER A 372 -14.55 -4.72 -9.50
N GLY A 373 -14.41 -3.43 -9.82
CA GLY A 373 -13.36 -2.58 -9.26
C GLY A 373 -13.45 -2.43 -7.75
N PHE A 374 -14.66 -2.33 -7.19
CA PHE A 374 -14.90 -2.24 -5.75
C PHE A 374 -14.58 -3.55 -5.03
N ALA A 375 -14.95 -4.71 -5.60
CA ALA A 375 -14.63 -6.02 -5.03
C ALA A 375 -13.11 -6.27 -5.00
N ILE A 376 -12.41 -5.97 -6.10
CA ILE A 376 -10.93 -6.01 -6.17
C ILE A 376 -10.32 -5.01 -5.17
N GLY A 377 -10.92 -3.82 -5.07
CA GLY A 377 -10.51 -2.76 -4.15
C GLY A 377 -10.65 -3.14 -2.67
N ILE A 378 -11.69 -3.87 -2.29
CA ILE A 378 -11.84 -4.45 -0.94
C ILE A 378 -10.74 -5.49 -0.69
N ALA A 379 -10.48 -6.40 -1.63
CA ALA A 379 -9.40 -7.37 -1.48
C ALA A 379 -8.04 -6.69 -1.28
N ALA A 380 -7.76 -5.62 -2.03
CA ALA A 380 -6.59 -4.79 -1.83
C ALA A 380 -6.52 -4.21 -0.41
N VAL A 381 -7.59 -3.58 0.10
CA VAL A 381 -7.62 -2.99 1.45
C VAL A 381 -7.45 -4.05 2.54
N VAL A 382 -8.06 -5.23 2.40
CA VAL A 382 -7.90 -6.35 3.35
C VAL A 382 -6.46 -6.85 3.39
N LEU A 383 -5.74 -6.87 2.26
CA LEU A 383 -4.30 -7.15 2.25
C LEU A 383 -3.49 -6.01 2.89
N GLY A 384 -3.83 -4.75 2.60
CA GLY A 384 -3.14 -3.58 3.14
C GLY A 384 -3.15 -3.52 4.67
N PHE A 385 -4.27 -3.89 5.31
CA PHE A 385 -4.37 -4.01 6.77
C PHE A 385 -3.55 -5.17 7.37
N ARG A 386 -3.02 -6.09 6.55
CA ARG A 386 -2.17 -7.21 6.98
C ARG A 386 -0.68 -6.94 6.74
N LEU A 387 -0.30 -5.78 6.20
CA LEU A 387 1.09 -5.40 5.98
C LEU A 387 1.70 -4.79 7.25
N ASN A 388 2.97 -5.10 7.51
CA ASN A 388 3.73 -4.50 8.61
C ASN A 388 4.20 -3.09 8.22
N GLU A 389 4.13 -2.14 9.15
CA GLU A 389 4.43 -0.72 8.88
C GLU A 389 5.77 -0.22 9.48
N ASP A 390 6.52 -1.11 10.13
CA ASP A 390 7.69 -0.77 10.95
C ASP A 390 8.77 0.03 10.20
N GLY A 391 8.88 1.32 10.51
CA GLY A 391 9.91 2.22 9.98
C GLY A 391 9.62 2.78 8.58
N LEU A 392 8.40 2.61 8.06
CA LEU A 392 7.93 3.30 6.86
C LEU A 392 7.34 4.67 7.23
N LYS A 393 7.67 5.71 6.45
CA LYS A 393 7.09 7.05 6.63
C LYS A 393 5.76 7.16 5.90
N ASN A 394 4.86 8.03 6.36
CA ASN A 394 3.57 8.36 5.74
C ASN A 394 2.53 7.22 5.64
N VAL A 395 2.76 6.05 6.25
CA VAL A 395 1.79 4.94 6.24
C VAL A 395 0.44 5.34 6.84
N ASP A 396 0.44 6.09 7.95
CA ASP A 396 -0.79 6.59 8.57
C ASP A 396 -1.63 7.45 7.62
N VAL A 397 -0.98 8.30 6.81
CA VAL A 397 -1.64 9.14 5.81
C VAL A 397 -2.25 8.28 4.70
N HIS A 398 -1.49 7.30 4.19
CA HIS A 398 -1.96 6.37 3.17
C HIS A 398 -3.15 5.52 3.65
N LYS A 399 -3.09 5.04 4.90
CA LYS A 399 -4.19 4.31 5.56
C LYS A 399 -5.42 5.20 5.76
N ALA A 400 -5.25 6.41 6.26
CA ALA A 400 -6.35 7.35 6.48
C ALA A 400 -7.06 7.74 5.16
N LEU A 401 -6.28 8.05 4.11
CA LEU A 401 -6.81 8.28 2.77
C LEU A 401 -7.52 7.04 2.21
N GLY A 402 -6.93 5.84 2.35
CA GLY A 402 -7.52 4.57 1.94
C GLY A 402 -8.87 4.29 2.60
N ILE A 403 -8.98 4.54 3.91
CA ILE A 403 -10.23 4.43 4.67
C ILE A 403 -11.27 5.44 4.18
N ALA A 404 -10.88 6.69 3.93
CA ALA A 404 -11.77 7.72 3.38
C ALA A 404 -12.30 7.36 1.99
N ILE A 405 -11.43 6.84 1.10
CA ILE A 405 -11.78 6.34 -0.23
C ILE A 405 -12.79 5.19 -0.11
N LEU A 406 -12.50 4.19 0.73
CA LEU A 406 -13.40 3.06 0.95
C LEU A 406 -14.76 3.50 1.49
N ALA A 407 -14.81 4.46 2.41
CA ALA A 407 -16.05 5.02 2.94
C ALA A 407 -16.86 5.73 1.84
N MET A 408 -16.25 6.64 1.08
CA MET A 408 -16.92 7.32 -0.04
C MET A 408 -17.43 6.33 -1.10
N ALA A 409 -16.62 5.33 -1.47
CA ALA A 409 -17.00 4.31 -2.43
C ALA A 409 -18.13 3.40 -1.92
N SER A 410 -18.12 3.04 -0.63
CA SER A 410 -19.23 2.30 -0.01
C SER A 410 -20.54 3.10 -0.07
N LEU A 411 -20.48 4.42 0.16
CA LEU A 411 -21.62 5.31 -0.02
C LEU A 411 -22.08 5.42 -1.50
N GLN A 412 -21.19 5.22 -2.48
CA GLN A 412 -21.58 5.12 -3.90
C GLN A 412 -22.29 3.80 -4.21
N VAL A 413 -21.84 2.67 -3.64
CA VAL A 413 -22.54 1.38 -3.80
C VAL A 413 -23.93 1.44 -3.17
N MET A 414 -24.05 2.01 -1.96
CA MET A 414 -25.35 2.21 -1.30
C MET A 414 -26.28 3.17 -2.07
N ALA A 415 -25.73 4.07 -2.89
CA ALA A 415 -26.53 4.96 -3.74
C ALA A 415 -27.40 4.19 -4.76
N ILE A 416 -27.04 2.95 -5.11
CA ILE A 416 -27.85 2.08 -5.98
C ILE A 416 -29.19 1.73 -5.32
N LEU A 417 -29.18 1.41 -4.02
CA LEU A 417 -30.40 1.08 -3.27
C LEU A 417 -31.31 2.30 -3.08
N ALA A 418 -30.70 3.49 -2.94
CA ALA A 418 -31.40 4.76 -2.80
C ALA A 418 -31.70 5.46 -4.15
N ARG A 419 -31.59 4.76 -5.30
CA ARG A 419 -31.70 5.34 -6.65
C ARG A 419 -33.14 5.79 -6.95
N PRO A 420 -33.44 7.11 -7.01
CA PRO A 420 -34.80 7.58 -7.25
C PRO A 420 -35.22 7.36 -8.71
N ASP A 421 -36.53 7.30 -8.93
CA ASP A 421 -37.13 7.28 -10.27
C ASP A 421 -36.69 8.48 -11.13
N LYS A 422 -36.65 8.29 -12.46
CA LYS A 422 -36.23 9.30 -13.44
C LYS A 422 -37.06 10.59 -13.36
N THR A 423 -38.33 10.53 -12.95
CA THR A 423 -39.24 11.70 -12.86
C THR A 423 -39.16 12.47 -11.53
N SER A 424 -38.53 11.90 -10.50
CA SER A 424 -38.53 12.50 -9.15
C SER A 424 -37.60 13.71 -9.03
N LYS A 425 -38.02 14.78 -8.35
CA LYS A 425 -37.16 15.93 -8.02
C LYS A 425 -35.91 15.50 -7.20
N VAL A 426 -36.01 14.44 -6.41
CA VAL A 426 -34.90 13.86 -5.63
C VAL A 426 -33.79 13.32 -6.53
N ARG A 427 -34.12 12.91 -7.77
CA ARG A 427 -33.16 12.45 -8.80
C ARG A 427 -32.05 13.48 -9.04
N ARG A 428 -32.37 14.78 -8.98
CA ARG A 428 -31.39 15.88 -9.18
C ARG A 428 -30.33 15.89 -8.07
N PHE A 429 -30.75 15.81 -6.81
CA PHE A 429 -29.83 15.76 -5.66
C PHE A 429 -29.01 14.45 -5.65
N TRP A 430 -29.66 13.31 -5.92
CA TRP A 430 -28.97 12.03 -6.04
C TRP A 430 -27.88 12.06 -7.13
N ASN A 431 -28.20 12.62 -8.32
CA ASN A 431 -27.22 12.77 -9.40
C ASN A 431 -26.04 13.66 -8.96
N TRP A 432 -26.30 14.82 -8.36
CA TRP A 432 -25.25 15.73 -7.88
C TRP A 432 -24.32 15.05 -6.87
N TYR A 433 -24.89 14.37 -5.88
CA TYR A 433 -24.14 13.63 -4.86
C TYR A 433 -23.29 12.51 -5.50
N HIS A 434 -23.92 11.66 -6.32
CA HIS A 434 -23.30 10.50 -6.95
C HIS A 434 -22.13 10.91 -7.87
N HIS A 435 -22.32 11.95 -8.69
CA HIS A 435 -21.27 12.43 -9.60
C HIS A 435 -20.10 13.07 -8.84
N ASN A 436 -20.36 13.95 -7.86
CA ASN A 436 -19.29 14.72 -7.22
C ASN A 436 -18.49 13.88 -6.21
N ILE A 437 -19.15 13.09 -5.35
CA ILE A 437 -18.46 12.23 -4.39
C ILE A 437 -17.75 11.07 -5.12
N GLY A 438 -18.33 10.53 -6.20
CA GLY A 438 -17.65 9.54 -7.05
C GLY A 438 -16.37 10.08 -7.70
N ARG A 439 -16.40 11.31 -8.21
CA ARG A 439 -15.20 12.00 -8.77
C ARG A 439 -14.15 12.27 -7.70
N ALA A 440 -14.55 12.77 -6.53
CA ALA A 440 -13.64 13.02 -5.41
C ALA A 440 -12.94 11.73 -4.95
N ALA A 441 -13.68 10.62 -4.84
CA ALA A 441 -13.11 9.32 -4.50
C ALA A 441 -12.09 8.82 -5.53
N ILE A 442 -12.32 9.03 -6.83
CA ILE A 442 -11.37 8.68 -7.90
C ILE A 442 -10.09 9.52 -7.81
N LEU A 443 -10.19 10.84 -7.64
CA LEU A 443 -9.02 11.71 -7.54
C LEU A 443 -8.18 11.40 -6.29
N LEU A 444 -8.83 11.14 -5.16
CA LEU A 444 -8.16 10.71 -3.93
C LEU A 444 -7.52 9.32 -4.09
N ALA A 445 -8.16 8.39 -4.81
CA ALA A 445 -7.57 7.09 -5.13
C ALA A 445 -6.29 7.20 -5.96
N ILE A 446 -6.28 8.02 -7.02
CA ILE A 446 -5.08 8.26 -7.85
C ILE A 446 -3.93 8.80 -6.97
N GLY A 447 -4.20 9.83 -6.17
CA GLY A 447 -3.19 10.39 -5.25
C GLY A 447 -2.69 9.39 -4.21
N ASN A 448 -3.59 8.58 -3.65
CA ASN A 448 -3.23 7.59 -2.65
C ASN A 448 -2.44 6.40 -3.22
N ILE A 449 -2.60 6.08 -4.52
CA ILE A 449 -1.79 5.08 -5.22
C ILE A 449 -0.36 5.59 -5.41
N PHE A 450 -0.15 6.84 -5.86
CA PHE A 450 1.19 7.42 -5.93
C PHE A 450 1.87 7.48 -4.56
N LEU A 451 1.11 7.82 -3.50
CA LEU A 451 1.60 7.76 -2.13
C LEU A 451 2.01 6.33 -1.74
N GLY A 452 1.17 5.32 -2.01
CA GLY A 452 1.48 3.91 -1.74
C GLY A 452 2.75 3.42 -2.47
N LEU A 453 2.90 3.75 -3.75
CA LEU A 453 4.10 3.42 -4.54
C LEU A 453 5.37 4.07 -3.94
N SER A 454 5.27 5.32 -3.46
CA SER A 454 6.39 6.02 -2.82
C SER A 454 6.78 5.41 -1.46
N ILE A 455 5.80 4.94 -0.69
CA ILE A 455 6.00 4.28 0.61
C ILE A 455 6.66 2.92 0.43
N ALA A 456 6.22 2.15 -0.56
CA ALA A 456 6.79 0.86 -0.91
C ALA A 456 8.17 0.95 -1.59
N GLN A 457 8.67 2.17 -1.87
CA GLN A 457 9.92 2.42 -2.60
C GLN A 457 9.97 1.69 -3.95
N GLU A 458 8.81 1.62 -4.62
CA GLU A 458 8.66 0.86 -5.85
C GLU A 458 9.50 1.43 -7.00
N THR A 459 9.90 0.55 -7.91
CA THR A 459 10.77 0.94 -9.03
C THR A 459 10.10 1.97 -9.93
N ASN A 460 10.93 2.80 -10.58
CA ASN A 460 10.48 3.81 -11.54
C ASN A 460 9.49 3.26 -12.59
N ALA A 461 9.57 1.98 -12.95
CA ALA A 461 8.66 1.35 -13.92
C ALA A 461 7.19 1.36 -13.47
N TYR A 462 6.87 1.09 -12.20
CA TYR A 462 5.47 1.12 -11.70
C TYR A 462 4.93 2.56 -11.61
N ILE A 463 5.77 3.49 -11.15
CA ILE A 463 5.42 4.91 -11.08
C ILE A 463 5.20 5.49 -12.48
N VAL A 464 6.08 5.20 -13.44
CA VAL A 464 5.96 5.66 -14.83
C VAL A 464 4.77 5.02 -15.54
N SER A 465 4.58 3.70 -15.43
CA SER A 465 3.45 3.03 -16.10
C SER A 465 2.09 3.51 -15.58
N TYR A 466 1.94 3.73 -14.27
CA TYR A 466 0.72 4.33 -13.72
C TYR A 466 0.58 5.82 -14.10
N GLY A 467 1.68 6.57 -14.11
CA GLY A 467 1.70 7.96 -14.59
C GLY A 467 1.25 8.11 -16.05
N VAL A 468 1.72 7.22 -16.93
CA VAL A 468 1.29 7.15 -18.35
C VAL A 468 -0.20 6.80 -18.44
N PHE A 469 -0.69 5.84 -17.67
CA PHE A 469 -2.13 5.53 -17.64
C PHE A 469 -2.97 6.75 -17.22
N VAL A 470 -2.58 7.46 -16.15
CA VAL A 470 -3.27 8.66 -15.68
C VAL A 470 -3.24 9.78 -16.74
N ALA A 471 -2.09 10.00 -17.39
CA ALA A 471 -1.96 10.98 -18.46
C ALA A 471 -2.88 10.66 -19.66
N VAL A 472 -2.89 9.40 -20.12
CA VAL A 472 -3.79 8.93 -21.20
C VAL A 472 -5.26 9.08 -20.79
N TRP A 473 -5.60 8.78 -19.54
CA TRP A 473 -6.97 8.95 -19.02
C TRP A 473 -7.40 10.43 -19.00
N VAL A 474 -6.53 11.35 -18.57
CA VAL A 474 -6.79 12.81 -18.61
C VAL A 474 -6.98 13.29 -20.05
N VAL A 475 -6.10 12.88 -20.97
CA VAL A 475 -6.22 13.25 -22.40
C VAL A 475 -7.50 12.70 -23.02
N ALA A 476 -7.88 11.46 -22.71
CA ALA A 476 -9.14 10.87 -23.17
C ALA A 476 -10.36 11.64 -22.64
N VAL A 477 -10.38 11.97 -21.34
CA VAL A 477 -11.41 12.82 -20.72
C VAL A 477 -11.50 14.17 -21.44
N ALA A 478 -10.39 14.88 -21.63
CA ALA A 478 -10.35 16.16 -22.32
C ALA A 478 -10.90 16.06 -23.76
N ALA A 479 -10.47 15.06 -24.54
CA ALA A 479 -10.95 14.84 -25.90
C ALA A 479 -12.46 14.55 -25.96
N PHE A 480 -13.02 13.81 -24.98
CA PHE A 480 -14.45 13.58 -24.89
C PHE A 480 -15.25 14.82 -24.48
N GLU A 481 -14.74 15.67 -23.57
CA GLU A 481 -15.39 16.95 -23.26
C GLU A 481 -15.37 17.89 -24.46
N MET A 482 -14.23 18.04 -25.14
CA MET A 482 -14.12 18.88 -26.34
C MET A 482 -15.11 18.45 -27.41
N LYS A 483 -15.19 17.14 -27.72
CA LYS A 483 -16.18 16.62 -28.67
C LYS A 483 -17.63 16.91 -28.23
N ARG A 484 -17.89 16.88 -26.91
CA ARG A 484 -19.22 17.17 -26.38
C ARG A 484 -19.58 18.64 -26.56
N CYS A 485 -18.67 19.57 -26.26
CA CYS A 485 -18.92 21.00 -26.45
C CYS A 485 -19.27 21.32 -27.91
N TYR A 486 -18.48 20.84 -28.87
CA TYR A 486 -18.80 21.04 -30.30
C TYR A 486 -20.15 20.44 -30.72
N ALA A 487 -20.56 19.30 -30.13
CA ALA A 487 -21.85 18.68 -30.41
C ALA A 487 -23.04 19.29 -29.63
N ASP A 488 -22.78 20.26 -28.74
CA ASP A 488 -23.79 21.10 -28.09
C ASP A 488 -23.89 22.48 -28.81
N ASP A 489 -23.00 22.79 -29.78
CA ASP A 489 -22.96 24.02 -30.61
C ASP A 489 -23.58 23.84 -32.03
N ASP A 490 -23.73 22.59 -32.51
CA ASP A 490 -24.40 22.18 -33.76
C ASP A 490 -25.91 21.86 -33.56
#